data_AF-A0A979FMR2-F1
#
_entry.id   AF-A0A979FMR2-F1
#
_cell.length_a   1.000
_cell.length_b   1.000
_cell.length_c   1.000
_cell.angle_alpha   90.00
_cell.angle_beta   90.00
_cell.angle_gamma   90.00
#
_symmetry.space_group_name_H-M   'P 1'
#
loop_
_entity.id
_entity.type
_entity.pdbx_description
1 polymer ?
#
loop_
_entity_poly.entity_id
_entity_poly.type
_entity_poly.pdbx_seq_one_letter_code
_entity_poly.pdbx_strand_id
1 'polypeptide(L)'
;MSSIGLVRIASSKLIQSKIILQRCKLKQAVQITSARHASFFTYHPDKAEDFGDLGELKEMNLFKAINSAMDIALATDDSAILFGEDVGFGGVFRCSVGLQDKYGRQRVFNTPLCEQGIAGFAIGVACAGSTAIAEIQFADYIYPAFDQLVNEAAKYRYRSGNLFNCGKMTVRAPCGAVGHGAVYHSQSPEAYFAHTPGLKVVIPRGPIKAKGLLLSCIREPDPCIFLEPKVLYRSAVDKVPEGDYTLPLGKADILIEGNMSRFLKVTEGNMSRFLKETTPCRLARPIF
;
A
#
# COMPACT_ATOMS: atom_id res chain seq x y z
N MET A 1 -31.68 72.05 52.45
CA MET A 1 -30.41 71.80 51.73
C MET A 1 -30.03 70.34 51.92
N SER A 2 -29.43 69.77 50.87
CA SER A 2 -28.66 68.51 50.81
C SER A 2 -29.33 67.15 51.05
N SER A 3 -29.59 66.51 49.92
CA SER A 3 -29.70 65.10 49.55
C SER A 3 -28.46 64.22 49.82
N ILE A 4 -28.67 62.93 50.13
CA ILE A 4 -27.83 61.72 49.90
C ILE A 4 -28.84 60.55 49.94
N GLY A 5 -28.97 59.57 49.04
CA GLY A 5 -28.10 59.02 47.99
C GLY A 5 -28.24 57.48 48.06
N LEU A 6 -29.28 56.93 47.43
CA LEU A 6 -29.63 55.50 47.47
C LEU A 6 -28.71 54.68 46.54
N VAL A 7 -27.83 53.84 47.10
CA VAL A 7 -27.00 52.91 46.31
C VAL A 7 -27.83 51.69 45.90
N ARG A 8 -28.12 51.59 44.60
CA ARG A 8 -28.75 50.42 43.97
C ARG A 8 -27.75 49.26 43.88
N ILE A 9 -28.10 48.11 44.46
CA ILE A 9 -27.43 46.83 44.26
C ILE A 9 -27.71 46.35 42.83
N ALA A 10 -26.69 46.38 41.97
CA ALA A 10 -26.78 45.89 40.60
C ALA A 10 -26.67 44.35 40.54
N SER A 11 -27.82 43.70 40.31
CA SER A 11 -28.01 42.53 39.43
C SER A 11 -27.04 41.33 39.55
N SER A 12 -27.48 40.31 40.30
CA SER A 12 -26.92 38.95 40.36
C SER A 12 -27.00 38.15 39.05
N LYS A 13 -27.68 38.64 38.01
CA LYS A 13 -27.85 37.93 36.72
C LYS A 13 -26.60 37.95 35.83
N LEU A 14 -25.68 38.90 36.01
CA LEU A 14 -24.48 39.05 35.17
C LEU A 14 -23.30 38.15 35.59
N ILE A 15 -23.33 37.64 36.84
CA ILE A 15 -22.29 36.75 37.36
C ILE A 15 -22.61 35.29 37.00
N GLN A 16 -23.88 34.89 37.02
CA GLN A 16 -24.31 33.55 36.59
C GLN A 16 -24.08 33.31 35.08
N SER A 17 -24.25 34.31 34.22
CA SER A 17 -24.03 34.16 32.78
C SER A 17 -22.56 33.97 32.42
N LYS A 18 -21.62 34.62 33.13
CA LYS A 18 -20.17 34.44 32.93
C LYS A 18 -19.69 33.04 33.35
N ILE A 19 -20.24 32.49 34.43
CA ILE A 19 -19.88 31.12 34.91
C ILE A 19 -20.41 30.04 33.96
N ILE A 20 -21.60 30.22 33.38
CA ILE A 20 -22.18 29.29 32.40
C ILE A 20 -21.38 29.31 31.08
N LEU A 21 -20.95 30.49 30.62
CA LEU A 21 -20.09 30.62 29.43
C LEU A 21 -18.70 29.99 29.63
N GLN A 22 -18.11 30.10 30.82
CA GLN A 22 -16.83 29.46 31.14
C GLN A 22 -16.94 27.92 31.16
N ARG A 23 -18.04 27.37 31.69
CA ARG A 23 -18.31 25.91 31.65
C ARG A 23 -18.61 25.39 30.24
N CYS A 24 -19.24 26.19 29.38
CA CYS A 24 -19.48 25.83 27.99
C CYS A 24 -18.17 25.79 27.17
N LYS A 25 -17.28 26.76 27.39
CA LYS A 25 -15.95 26.79 26.76
C LYS A 25 -15.03 25.64 27.22
N LEU A 26 -15.12 25.22 28.50
CA LEU A 26 -14.37 24.06 29.00
C LEU A 26 -14.91 22.73 28.47
N LYS A 27 -16.23 22.57 28.27
CA LYS A 27 -16.78 21.38 27.60
C LYS A 27 -16.38 21.29 26.13
N GLN A 28 -16.31 22.43 25.42
CA GLN A 28 -15.80 22.48 24.04
C GLN A 28 -14.30 22.20 23.96
N ALA A 29 -13.50 22.70 24.91
CA ALA A 29 -12.05 22.46 24.94
C ALA A 29 -11.68 21.01 25.28
N VAL A 30 -12.49 20.31 26.09
CA VAL A 30 -12.27 18.89 26.43
C VAL A 30 -12.76 17.93 25.33
N GLN A 31 -13.68 18.37 24.45
CA GLN A 31 -14.04 17.58 23.25
C GLN A 31 -12.94 17.56 22.19
N ILE A 32 -12.01 18.53 22.20
CA ILE A 32 -10.94 18.63 21.19
C ILE A 32 -9.76 17.69 21.48
N THR A 33 -9.66 17.10 22.68
CA THR A 33 -8.53 16.25 23.08
C THR A 33 -8.81 14.74 23.01
N SER A 34 -9.92 14.29 22.42
CA SER A 34 -10.20 12.86 22.20
C SER A 34 -10.60 12.48 20.77
N ALA A 35 -10.45 13.39 19.81
CA ALA A 35 -10.44 12.99 18.41
C ALA A 35 -9.19 12.12 18.19
N ARG A 36 -9.34 10.81 18.35
CA ARG A 36 -8.48 9.84 17.66
C ARG A 36 -8.39 10.36 16.23
N HIS A 37 -7.22 10.84 15.82
CA HIS A 37 -7.00 11.19 14.42
C HIS A 37 -7.33 9.91 13.64
N ALA A 38 -8.44 9.92 12.91
CA ALA A 38 -9.07 8.71 12.37
C ALA A 38 -8.20 8.00 11.31
N SER A 39 -7.14 8.66 10.86
CA SER A 39 -6.05 8.11 10.07
C SER A 39 -4.87 9.09 10.13
N PHE A 40 -3.64 8.59 10.00
CA PHE A 40 -2.43 9.44 9.92
C PHE A 40 -2.16 9.96 8.50
N PHE A 41 -3.07 9.68 7.55
CA PHE A 41 -3.05 10.15 6.17
C PHE A 41 -4.47 10.20 5.60
N THR A 42 -4.72 11.03 4.60
CA THR A 42 -5.93 10.99 3.76
C THR A 42 -5.60 10.38 2.41
N TYR A 43 -6.40 9.40 1.98
CA TYR A 43 -6.26 8.87 0.64
C TYR A 43 -6.96 9.77 -0.38
N HIS A 44 -6.23 10.17 -1.43
CA HIS A 44 -6.79 10.86 -2.58
C HIS A 44 -6.70 9.95 -3.79
N PRO A 45 -7.82 9.59 -4.46
CA PRO A 45 -7.79 8.73 -5.63
C PRO A 45 -6.95 9.31 -6.76
N ASP A 46 -6.25 8.44 -7.51
CA ASP A 46 -5.65 8.83 -8.78
C ASP A 46 -6.76 8.94 -9.85
N LYS A 47 -6.64 9.86 -10.80
CA LYS A 47 -7.64 10.01 -11.86
C LYS A 47 -7.41 8.96 -12.92
N ALA A 48 -8.43 8.18 -13.27
CA ALA A 48 -8.32 7.16 -14.32
C ALA A 48 -7.93 7.76 -15.68
N GLU A 49 -8.32 9.02 -15.93
CA GLU A 49 -7.95 9.79 -17.13
C GLU A 49 -6.43 9.91 -17.33
N ASP A 50 -5.64 9.91 -16.24
CA ASP A 50 -4.18 10.04 -16.29
C ASP A 50 -3.50 8.81 -16.92
N PHE A 51 -4.26 7.73 -17.16
CA PHE A 51 -3.77 6.45 -17.66
C PHE A 51 -4.28 6.11 -19.07
N GLY A 52 -4.98 7.04 -19.73
CA GLY A 52 -5.54 6.86 -21.07
C GLY A 52 -6.86 6.08 -21.09
N ASP A 53 -7.29 5.67 -22.29
CA ASP A 53 -8.50 4.86 -22.48
C ASP A 53 -8.17 3.38 -22.19
N LEU A 54 -8.35 2.98 -20.93
CA LEU A 54 -8.08 1.61 -20.45
C LEU A 54 -9.35 0.74 -20.41
N GLY A 55 -10.41 1.15 -21.10
CA GLY A 55 -11.68 0.42 -21.16
C GLY A 55 -12.57 0.62 -19.94
N GLU A 56 -13.40 -0.38 -19.63
CA GLU A 56 -14.40 -0.29 -18.56
C GLU A 56 -13.73 -0.14 -17.18
N LEU A 57 -14.19 0.87 -16.42
CA LEU A 57 -13.67 1.20 -15.10
C LEU A 57 -14.61 0.74 -13.99
N LYS A 58 -14.05 0.20 -12.93
CA LYS A 58 -14.79 -0.25 -11.75
C LYS A 58 -14.20 0.25 -10.47
N GLU A 59 -15.07 0.55 -9.50
CA GLU A 59 -14.62 0.98 -8.19
C GLU A 59 -14.00 -0.20 -7.43
N MET A 60 -12.70 -0.10 -7.16
CA MET A 60 -11.93 -1.12 -6.44
C MET A 60 -11.12 -0.48 -5.32
N ASN A 61 -11.11 -1.16 -4.18
CA ASN A 61 -10.09 -0.89 -3.17
C ASN A 61 -8.81 -1.66 -3.48
N LEU A 62 -7.75 -1.42 -2.71
CA LEU A 62 -6.43 -1.95 -3.04
C LEU A 62 -6.41 -3.49 -3.07
N PHE A 63 -7.04 -4.18 -2.10
CA PHE A 63 -7.05 -5.65 -2.11
C PHE A 63 -7.84 -6.21 -3.30
N LYS A 64 -8.94 -5.56 -3.72
CA LYS A 64 -9.70 -5.95 -4.91
C LYS A 64 -8.90 -5.74 -6.20
N ALA A 65 -8.12 -4.66 -6.28
CA ALA A 65 -7.25 -4.41 -7.43
C ALA A 65 -6.13 -5.46 -7.54
N ILE A 66 -5.54 -5.86 -6.41
CA ILE A 66 -4.57 -6.96 -6.35
C ILE A 66 -5.22 -8.30 -6.75
N ASN A 67 -6.43 -8.58 -6.24
CA ASN A 67 -7.20 -9.76 -6.65
C ASN A 67 -7.45 -9.76 -8.16
N SER A 68 -7.88 -8.63 -8.74
CA SER A 68 -8.11 -8.49 -10.18
C SER A 68 -6.84 -8.72 -11.00
N ALA A 69 -5.68 -8.26 -10.53
CA ALA A 69 -4.39 -8.53 -11.18
C ALA A 69 -4.05 -10.03 -11.17
N MET A 70 -4.19 -10.70 -10.02
CA MET A 70 -3.96 -12.15 -9.94
C MET A 70 -4.97 -12.96 -10.75
N ASP A 71 -6.23 -12.51 -10.82
CA ASP A 71 -7.26 -13.12 -11.66
C ASP A 71 -6.87 -13.08 -13.15
N ILE A 72 -6.42 -11.92 -13.64
CA ILE A 72 -5.92 -11.77 -15.02
C ILE A 72 -4.68 -12.63 -15.26
N ALA A 73 -3.72 -12.65 -14.33
CA ALA A 73 -2.53 -13.47 -14.45
C ALA A 73 -2.88 -14.96 -14.58
N LEU A 74 -3.78 -15.46 -13.74
CA LEU A 74 -4.22 -16.86 -13.78
C LEU A 74 -5.04 -17.18 -15.05
N ALA A 75 -5.88 -16.24 -15.52
CA ALA A 75 -6.65 -16.41 -16.74
C ALA A 75 -5.79 -16.42 -18.03
N THR A 76 -4.73 -15.61 -18.07
CA THR A 76 -3.93 -15.39 -19.29
C THR A 76 -2.70 -16.29 -19.40
N ASP A 77 -2.24 -16.86 -18.30
CA ASP A 77 -1.09 -17.77 -18.26
C ASP A 77 -1.49 -19.07 -17.56
N ASP A 78 -1.67 -20.15 -18.33
CA ASP A 78 -2.05 -21.47 -17.81
C ASP A 78 -1.01 -22.08 -16.86
N SER A 79 0.26 -21.62 -16.94
CA SER A 79 1.33 -22.06 -16.04
C SER A 79 1.35 -21.32 -14.71
N ALA A 80 0.60 -20.23 -14.57
CA ALA A 80 0.62 -19.42 -13.36
C ALA A 80 0.00 -20.15 -12.17
N ILE A 81 0.70 -20.13 -11.05
CA ILE A 81 0.20 -20.65 -9.77
C ILE A 81 0.35 -19.60 -8.66
N LEU A 82 -0.60 -19.59 -7.75
CA LEU A 82 -0.65 -18.76 -6.56
C LEU A 82 -0.57 -19.65 -5.32
N PHE A 83 0.42 -19.42 -4.47
CA PHE A 83 0.61 -20.22 -3.28
C PHE A 83 1.18 -19.40 -2.13
N GLY A 84 0.94 -19.89 -0.92
CA GLY A 84 1.40 -19.28 0.33
C GLY A 84 0.54 -19.78 1.48
N GLU A 85 0.71 -19.20 2.66
CA GLU A 85 -0.12 -19.53 3.80
C GLU A 85 -1.52 -18.95 3.63
N ASP A 86 -2.56 -19.78 3.83
CA ASP A 86 -3.96 -19.36 3.87
C ASP A 86 -4.55 -18.75 2.57
N VAL A 87 -3.82 -18.76 1.46
CA VAL A 87 -4.29 -18.20 0.17
C VAL A 87 -5.50 -18.92 -0.42
N GLY A 88 -5.71 -20.20 -0.07
CA GLY A 88 -6.74 -21.06 -0.67
C GLY A 88 -8.17 -20.61 -0.39
N PHE A 89 -8.48 -20.18 0.83
CA PHE A 89 -9.81 -19.63 1.16
C PHE A 89 -9.95 -18.14 0.81
N GLY A 90 -8.85 -17.50 0.41
CA GLY A 90 -8.81 -16.10 -0.01
C GLY A 90 -7.76 -15.22 0.67
N GLY A 91 -6.94 -15.78 1.57
CA GLY A 91 -5.91 -15.06 2.30
C GLY A 91 -6.46 -14.22 3.45
N VAL A 92 -5.62 -13.93 4.45
CA VAL A 92 -6.00 -13.17 5.66
C VAL A 92 -6.45 -11.74 5.35
N PHE A 93 -5.96 -11.16 4.24
CA PHE A 93 -6.36 -9.84 3.73
C PHE A 93 -7.39 -9.86 2.61
N ARG A 94 -7.91 -11.05 2.23
CA ARG A 94 -8.87 -11.27 1.15
C ARG A 94 -8.34 -11.02 -0.27
N CYS A 95 -7.03 -10.94 -0.46
CA CYS A 95 -6.43 -10.68 -1.77
C CYS A 95 -6.67 -11.81 -2.79
N SER A 96 -6.88 -13.06 -2.36
CA SER A 96 -7.06 -14.22 -3.26
C SER A 96 -8.46 -14.84 -3.23
N VAL A 97 -9.46 -14.15 -2.66
CA VAL A 97 -10.84 -14.65 -2.54
C VAL A 97 -11.39 -15.07 -3.91
N GLY A 98 -12.01 -16.24 -3.97
CA GLY A 98 -12.66 -16.80 -5.16
C GLY A 98 -11.71 -17.35 -6.23
N LEU A 99 -10.39 -17.13 -6.12
CA LEU A 99 -9.44 -17.58 -7.14
C LEU A 99 -9.27 -19.11 -7.12
N GLN A 100 -9.28 -19.75 -5.95
CA GLN A 100 -9.21 -21.22 -5.85
C GLN A 100 -10.46 -21.89 -6.44
N ASP A 101 -11.64 -21.33 -6.21
CA ASP A 101 -12.89 -21.87 -6.78
C ASP A 101 -12.90 -21.73 -8.31
N LYS A 102 -12.35 -20.62 -8.84
CA LYS A 102 -12.29 -20.33 -10.27
C LYS A 102 -11.23 -21.13 -11.03
N TYR A 103 -10.03 -21.28 -10.47
CA TYR A 103 -8.86 -21.89 -11.14
C TYR A 103 -8.46 -23.27 -10.61
N GLY A 104 -9.12 -23.73 -9.55
CA GLY A 104 -8.89 -25.02 -8.93
C GLY A 104 -7.72 -25.05 -7.94
N ARG A 105 -7.75 -26.07 -7.07
CA ARG A 105 -6.75 -26.32 -6.02
C ARG A 105 -5.35 -26.64 -6.53
N GLN A 106 -5.18 -26.93 -7.81
CA GLN A 106 -3.87 -27.17 -8.42
C GLN A 106 -3.15 -25.86 -8.76
N ARG A 107 -3.90 -24.77 -8.95
CA ARG A 107 -3.35 -23.46 -9.32
C ARG A 107 -3.35 -22.45 -8.17
N VAL A 108 -4.25 -22.60 -7.21
CA VAL A 108 -4.30 -21.76 -6.00
C VAL A 108 -4.33 -22.67 -4.77
N PHE A 109 -3.26 -22.70 -3.96
CA PHE A 109 -3.14 -23.65 -2.86
C PHE A 109 -2.34 -23.15 -1.66
N ASN A 110 -2.64 -23.72 -0.50
CA ASN A 110 -1.92 -23.44 0.74
C ASN A 110 -0.59 -24.21 0.78
N THR A 111 0.45 -23.55 1.29
CA THR A 111 1.72 -24.18 1.66
C THR A 111 1.73 -24.57 3.15
N PRO A 112 2.66 -25.43 3.59
CA PRO A 112 3.07 -25.46 4.99
C PRO A 112 3.55 -24.08 5.46
N LEU A 113 3.47 -23.84 6.77
CA LEU A 113 3.85 -22.58 7.41
C LEU A 113 5.38 -22.48 7.51
N CYS A 114 6.02 -22.00 6.43
CA CYS A 114 7.47 -21.98 6.25
C CYS A 114 7.89 -21.08 5.09
N GLU A 115 8.28 -19.84 5.38
CA GLU A 115 8.55 -18.81 4.37
C GLU A 115 9.77 -19.12 3.50
N GLN A 116 10.83 -19.71 4.08
CA GLN A 116 11.98 -20.20 3.30
C GLN A 116 11.56 -21.29 2.30
N GLY A 117 10.61 -22.14 2.68
CA GLY A 117 10.05 -23.17 1.81
C GLY A 117 9.22 -22.56 0.69
N ILE A 118 8.40 -21.55 0.99
CA ILE A 118 7.62 -20.79 0.01
C ILE A 118 8.54 -20.16 -1.05
N ALA A 119 9.59 -19.45 -0.63
CA ALA A 119 10.51 -18.81 -1.56
C ALA A 119 11.33 -19.81 -2.38
N GLY A 120 11.88 -20.86 -1.74
CA GLY A 120 12.61 -21.92 -2.45
C GLY A 120 11.74 -22.67 -3.46
N PHE A 121 10.48 -22.95 -3.10
CA PHE A 121 9.51 -23.56 -4.00
C PHE A 121 9.21 -22.64 -5.20
N ALA A 122 9.02 -21.34 -4.95
CA ALA A 122 8.81 -20.35 -6.02
C ALA A 122 9.97 -20.31 -7.02
N ILE A 123 11.21 -20.36 -6.54
CA ILE A 123 12.41 -20.43 -7.39
C ILE A 123 12.37 -21.69 -8.26
N GLY A 124 12.05 -22.85 -7.68
CA GLY A 124 11.95 -24.11 -8.42
C GLY A 124 10.89 -24.08 -9.53
N VAL A 125 9.69 -23.58 -9.21
CA VAL A 125 8.58 -23.42 -10.17
C VAL A 125 8.98 -22.48 -11.32
N ALA A 126 9.55 -21.32 -10.98
CA ALA A 126 9.99 -20.35 -11.97
C ALA A 126 11.14 -20.88 -12.84
N CYS A 127 12.08 -21.62 -12.24
CA CYS A 127 13.17 -22.29 -12.97
C CYS A 127 12.66 -23.36 -13.94
N ALA A 128 11.54 -24.02 -13.63
CA ALA A 128 10.86 -24.94 -14.53
C ALA A 128 10.05 -24.23 -15.64
N GLY A 129 10.03 -22.90 -15.66
CA GLY A 129 9.40 -22.09 -16.70
C GLY A 129 7.94 -21.70 -16.45
N SER A 130 7.39 -22.05 -15.28
CA SER A 130 6.02 -21.68 -14.85
C SER A 130 6.02 -20.36 -14.08
N THR A 131 4.89 -19.65 -14.09
CA THR A 131 4.76 -18.39 -13.34
C THR A 131 4.42 -18.64 -11.88
N ALA A 132 5.29 -18.21 -10.97
CA ALA A 132 5.15 -18.39 -9.53
C ALA A 132 4.75 -17.07 -8.84
N ILE A 133 3.52 -17.03 -8.32
CA ILE A 133 3.01 -15.93 -7.49
C ILE A 133 3.00 -16.41 -6.04
N ALA A 134 4.02 -16.06 -5.27
CA ALA A 134 4.17 -16.46 -3.88
C ALA A 134 3.64 -15.37 -2.93
N GLU A 135 2.85 -15.74 -1.93
CA GLU A 135 2.44 -14.85 -0.84
C GLU A 135 3.28 -15.14 0.42
N ILE A 136 3.91 -14.10 0.97
CA ILE A 136 4.40 -14.08 2.35
C ILE A 136 3.40 -13.28 3.17
N GLN A 137 2.88 -13.87 4.25
CA GLN A 137 1.66 -13.38 4.90
C GLN A 137 1.81 -11.97 5.49
N PHE A 138 3.00 -11.60 5.95
CA PHE A 138 3.39 -10.23 6.30
C PHE A 138 4.83 -9.99 5.86
N ALA A 139 5.15 -8.78 5.39
CA ALA A 139 6.53 -8.43 5.05
C ALA A 139 7.49 -8.57 6.25
N ASP A 140 6.97 -8.46 7.47
CA ASP A 140 7.66 -8.73 8.72
C ASP A 140 8.17 -10.19 8.84
N TYR A 141 7.56 -11.13 8.11
CA TYR A 141 7.89 -12.57 8.10
C TYR A 141 8.68 -12.98 6.86
N ILE A 142 9.15 -12.04 6.04
CA ILE A 142 9.95 -12.36 4.85
C ILE A 142 11.39 -12.78 5.18
N TYR A 143 11.86 -12.51 6.41
CA TYR A 143 13.26 -12.72 6.79
C TYR A 143 13.74 -14.17 6.79
N PRO A 144 12.94 -15.20 7.15
CA PRO A 144 13.34 -16.59 6.95
C PRO A 144 13.61 -16.91 5.46
N ALA A 145 12.91 -16.25 4.53
CA ALA A 145 13.13 -16.39 3.09
C ALA A 145 14.31 -15.55 2.56
N PHE A 146 14.98 -14.75 3.39
CA PHE A 146 15.98 -13.78 2.95
C PHE A 146 17.13 -14.43 2.17
N ASP A 147 17.63 -15.57 2.63
CA ASP A 147 18.70 -16.30 1.93
C ASP A 147 18.27 -16.78 0.54
N GLN A 148 17.07 -17.37 0.43
CA GLN A 148 16.49 -17.79 -0.86
C GLN A 148 16.30 -16.60 -1.81
N LEU A 149 15.85 -15.45 -1.32
CA LEU A 149 15.66 -14.28 -2.17
C LEU A 149 17.00 -13.66 -2.61
N VAL A 150 17.94 -13.52 -1.67
CA VAL A 150 19.18 -12.75 -1.88
C VAL A 150 20.28 -13.57 -2.51
N ASN A 151 20.53 -14.78 -2.04
CA ASN A 151 21.61 -15.63 -2.54
C ASN A 151 21.17 -16.49 -3.72
N GLU A 152 19.92 -16.97 -3.73
CA GLU A 152 19.43 -17.86 -4.77
C GLU A 152 18.72 -17.09 -5.90
N ALA A 153 17.55 -16.50 -5.63
CA ALA A 153 16.71 -15.89 -6.66
C ALA A 153 17.42 -14.75 -7.41
N ALA A 154 17.96 -13.78 -6.68
CA ALA A 154 18.61 -12.60 -7.25
C ALA A 154 19.79 -12.95 -8.18
N LYS A 155 20.50 -14.03 -7.86
CA LYS A 155 21.74 -14.42 -8.55
C LYS A 155 21.52 -15.54 -9.56
N TYR A 156 20.31 -16.12 -9.65
CA TYR A 156 20.04 -17.35 -10.40
C TYR A 156 20.39 -17.23 -11.90
N ARG A 157 20.00 -16.13 -12.53
CA ARG A 157 20.33 -15.83 -13.93
C ARG A 157 21.82 -15.57 -14.12
N TYR A 158 22.43 -14.81 -13.21
CA TYR A 158 23.83 -14.41 -13.30
C TYR A 158 24.77 -15.60 -13.10
N ARG A 159 24.57 -16.40 -12.04
CA ARG A 159 25.43 -17.53 -11.68
C ARG A 159 25.42 -18.66 -12.71
N SER A 160 24.35 -18.74 -13.53
CA SER A 160 24.20 -19.75 -14.56
C SER A 160 24.69 -19.29 -15.94
N GLY A 161 25.15 -18.04 -16.09
CA GLY A 161 25.44 -17.48 -17.41
C GLY A 161 24.19 -17.44 -18.31
N ASN A 162 23.02 -17.22 -17.73
CA ASN A 162 21.71 -17.25 -18.39
C ASN A 162 21.24 -18.64 -18.90
N LEU A 163 21.88 -19.73 -18.50
CA LEU A 163 21.39 -21.09 -18.80
C LEU A 163 20.09 -21.43 -18.03
N PHE A 164 19.95 -20.89 -16.83
CA PHE A 164 18.74 -21.02 -16.00
C PHE A 164 18.36 -19.68 -15.39
N ASN A 165 17.08 -19.45 -15.14
CA ASN A 165 16.60 -18.25 -14.44
C ASN A 165 15.31 -18.54 -13.68
N CYS A 166 15.01 -17.73 -12.67
CA CYS A 166 13.75 -17.75 -11.94
C CYS A 166 12.97 -16.44 -12.15
N GLY A 167 13.03 -15.89 -13.38
CA GLY A 167 12.47 -14.58 -13.69
C GLY A 167 10.97 -14.49 -13.49
N LYS A 168 10.25 -15.57 -13.82
CA LYS A 168 8.79 -15.70 -13.65
C LYS A 168 8.37 -15.91 -12.18
N MET A 169 8.99 -15.21 -11.25
CA MET A 169 8.72 -15.27 -9.82
C MET A 169 8.34 -13.89 -9.31
N THR A 170 7.18 -13.79 -8.67
CA THR A 170 6.77 -12.62 -7.91
C THR A 170 6.43 -13.04 -6.48
N VAL A 171 7.14 -12.46 -5.51
CA VAL A 171 6.83 -12.59 -4.08
C VAL A 171 6.06 -11.36 -3.65
N ARG A 172 4.85 -11.53 -3.16
CA ARG A 172 4.02 -10.44 -2.65
C ARG A 172 3.84 -10.54 -1.14
N ALA A 173 3.90 -9.40 -0.47
CA ALA A 173 3.81 -9.33 0.99
C ALA A 173 3.15 -8.03 1.49
N PRO A 174 2.21 -8.10 2.45
CA PRO A 174 1.67 -6.91 3.11
C PRO A 174 2.74 -6.17 3.93
N CYS A 175 3.00 -4.90 3.64
CA CYS A 175 4.04 -4.08 4.30
C CYS A 175 3.47 -2.84 5.00
N GLY A 176 4.32 -2.15 5.78
CA GLY A 176 4.08 -0.84 6.36
C GLY A 176 3.16 -0.83 7.58
N ALA A 177 3.18 0.29 8.32
CA ALA A 177 2.43 0.45 9.55
C ALA A 177 0.91 0.44 9.33
N VAL A 178 0.18 -0.16 10.27
CA VAL A 178 -1.29 -0.26 10.28
C VAL A 178 -1.93 0.40 11.53
N GLY A 179 -1.15 1.19 12.27
CA GLY A 179 -1.57 1.90 13.49
C GLY A 179 -1.45 1.09 14.77
N HIS A 180 -1.70 -0.23 14.74
CA HIS A 180 -1.65 -1.10 15.92
C HIS A 180 -0.87 -2.41 15.68
N GLY A 181 -0.01 -2.46 14.65
CA GLY A 181 0.71 -3.67 14.24
C GLY A 181 1.95 -4.00 15.09
N ALA A 182 2.39 -3.07 15.94
CA ALA A 182 3.61 -3.20 16.75
C ALA A 182 4.82 -3.67 15.92
N VAL A 183 5.67 -4.52 16.50
CA VAL A 183 6.97 -4.91 15.93
C VAL A 183 6.86 -5.84 14.71
N TYR A 184 5.81 -6.67 14.63
CA TYR A 184 5.74 -7.78 13.68
C TYR A 184 4.58 -7.69 12.67
N HIS A 185 3.91 -6.55 12.59
CA HIS A 185 2.91 -6.30 11.54
C HIS A 185 3.00 -4.87 10.99
N SER A 186 4.16 -4.22 11.07
CA SER A 186 4.33 -2.80 10.71
C SER A 186 5.59 -2.50 9.90
N GLN A 187 6.45 -3.47 9.65
CA GLN A 187 7.74 -3.24 9.03
C GLN A 187 7.64 -2.86 7.56
N SER A 188 8.61 -2.07 7.12
CA SER A 188 8.87 -1.70 5.72
C SER A 188 10.30 -2.17 5.39
N PRO A 189 10.46 -3.42 4.88
CA PRO A 189 11.77 -4.05 4.76
C PRO A 189 12.48 -3.76 3.42
N GLU A 190 11.96 -2.87 2.58
CA GLU A 190 12.45 -2.61 1.22
C GLU A 190 13.95 -2.32 1.16
N ALA A 191 14.51 -1.60 2.15
CA ALA A 191 15.92 -1.25 2.19
C ALA A 191 16.84 -2.47 2.29
N TYR A 192 16.41 -3.55 2.96
CA TYR A 192 17.18 -4.80 3.03
C TYR A 192 17.33 -5.47 1.68
N PHE A 193 16.33 -5.31 0.80
CA PHE A 193 16.33 -5.89 -0.53
C PHE A 193 16.88 -4.94 -1.60
N ALA A 194 16.78 -3.62 -1.40
CA ALA A 194 17.26 -2.60 -2.34
C ALA A 194 18.77 -2.69 -2.62
N HIS A 195 19.55 -3.25 -1.69
CA HIS A 195 20.99 -3.47 -1.86
C HIS A 195 21.35 -4.81 -2.54
N THR A 196 20.37 -5.53 -3.08
CA THR A 196 20.58 -6.84 -3.72
C THR A 196 20.38 -6.74 -5.24
N PRO A 197 21.46 -6.70 -6.04
CA PRO A 197 21.36 -6.73 -7.49
C PRO A 197 20.69 -8.01 -7.99
N GLY A 198 19.78 -7.86 -8.96
CA GLY A 198 19.01 -8.96 -9.55
C GLY A 198 17.60 -9.12 -8.98
N LEU A 199 17.24 -8.41 -7.91
CA LEU A 199 15.86 -8.28 -7.44
C LEU A 199 15.26 -6.96 -7.92
N LYS A 200 13.95 -6.97 -8.21
CA LYS A 200 13.16 -5.74 -8.35
C LYS A 200 12.22 -5.61 -7.16
N VAL A 201 12.28 -4.49 -6.45
CA VAL A 201 11.39 -4.19 -5.32
C VAL A 201 10.40 -3.11 -5.74
N VAL A 202 9.10 -3.38 -5.53
CA VAL A 202 8.01 -2.53 -6.04
C VAL A 202 6.98 -2.30 -4.94
N ILE A 203 6.62 -1.03 -4.72
CA ILE A 203 5.62 -0.62 -3.72
C ILE A 203 4.58 0.28 -4.38
N PRO A 204 3.32 -0.16 -4.56
CA PRO A 204 2.26 0.69 -5.10
C PRO A 204 1.73 1.67 -4.05
N ARG A 205 1.12 2.77 -4.49
CA ARG A 205 0.52 3.77 -3.60
C ARG A 205 -1.02 3.80 -3.60
N GLY A 206 -1.66 2.97 -4.41
CA GLY A 206 -3.11 3.01 -4.62
C GLY A 206 -3.59 1.89 -5.56
N PRO A 207 -4.91 1.61 -5.60
CA PRO A 207 -5.51 0.53 -6.38
C PRO A 207 -5.11 0.50 -7.86
N ILE A 208 -5.22 1.63 -8.60
CA ILE A 208 -4.87 1.65 -10.04
C ILE A 208 -3.39 1.28 -10.24
N LYS A 209 -2.52 1.83 -9.41
CA LYS A 209 -1.08 1.53 -9.49
C LYS A 209 -0.78 0.09 -9.09
N ALA A 210 -1.45 -0.44 -8.09
CA ALA A 210 -1.21 -1.79 -7.61
C ALA A 210 -1.53 -2.84 -8.67
N LYS A 211 -2.68 -2.75 -9.34
CA LYS A 211 -3.02 -3.71 -10.40
C LYS A 211 -2.00 -3.69 -11.54
N GLY A 212 -1.71 -2.51 -12.09
CA GLY A 212 -0.79 -2.39 -13.22
C GLY A 212 0.66 -2.76 -12.89
N LEU A 213 1.15 -2.37 -11.70
CA LEU A 213 2.50 -2.73 -11.26
C LEU A 213 2.63 -4.21 -10.89
N LEU A 214 1.60 -4.83 -10.30
CA LEU A 214 1.63 -6.26 -9.98
C LEU A 214 1.61 -7.10 -11.25
N LEU A 215 0.77 -6.75 -12.25
CA LEU A 215 0.80 -7.41 -13.55
C LEU A 215 2.16 -7.26 -14.24
N SER A 216 2.79 -6.09 -14.13
CA SER A 216 4.17 -5.90 -14.61
C SER A 216 5.17 -6.79 -13.89
N CYS A 217 5.09 -6.92 -12.55
CA CYS A 217 5.96 -7.81 -11.77
C CYS A 217 5.80 -9.27 -12.19
N ILE A 218 4.56 -9.74 -12.35
CA ILE A 218 4.26 -11.12 -12.72
C ILE A 218 4.84 -11.48 -14.10
N ARG A 219 4.87 -10.50 -15.02
CA ARG A 219 5.36 -10.66 -16.40
C ARG A 219 6.83 -10.32 -16.56
N GLU A 220 7.45 -9.77 -15.53
CA GLU A 220 8.84 -9.36 -15.58
C GLU A 220 9.74 -10.60 -15.70
N PRO A 221 10.74 -10.60 -16.60
CA PRO A 221 11.72 -11.68 -16.68
C PRO A 221 12.74 -11.68 -15.52
N ASP A 222 12.50 -11.03 -14.39
CA ASP A 222 13.40 -10.99 -13.23
C ASP A 222 12.60 -11.10 -11.94
N PRO A 223 13.14 -11.75 -10.89
CA PRO A 223 12.42 -11.98 -9.65
C PRO A 223 12.00 -10.65 -8.99
N CYS A 224 10.70 -10.52 -8.74
CA CYS A 224 10.09 -9.33 -8.17
C CYS A 224 9.62 -9.54 -6.73
N ILE A 225 9.83 -8.53 -5.88
CA ILE A 225 9.22 -8.40 -4.56
C ILE A 225 8.21 -7.25 -4.62
N PHE A 226 6.93 -7.57 -4.42
CA PHE A 226 5.82 -6.63 -4.45
C PHE A 226 5.29 -6.39 -3.02
N LEU A 227 5.60 -5.22 -2.46
CA LEU A 227 5.24 -4.89 -1.08
C LEU A 227 3.95 -4.07 -1.06
N GLU A 228 2.91 -4.59 -0.43
CA GLU A 228 1.55 -4.05 -0.49
C GLU A 228 1.25 -3.22 0.77
N PRO A 229 1.06 -1.89 0.70
CA PRO A 229 0.82 -1.10 1.90
C PRO A 229 -0.50 -1.49 2.57
N LYS A 230 -0.42 -2.28 3.63
CA LYS A 230 -1.59 -3.00 4.18
C LYS A 230 -2.66 -2.07 4.74
N VAL A 231 -2.25 -0.87 5.20
CA VAL A 231 -3.18 0.16 5.65
C VAL A 231 -4.12 0.63 4.54
N LEU A 232 -3.70 0.54 3.27
CA LEU A 232 -4.47 0.97 2.11
C LEU A 232 -5.46 -0.08 1.61
N TYR A 233 -5.38 -1.35 2.06
CA TYR A 233 -6.21 -2.44 1.52
C TYR A 233 -7.69 -2.10 1.43
N ARG A 234 -8.22 -1.46 2.48
CA ARG A 234 -9.64 -1.12 2.60
C ARG A 234 -9.92 0.38 2.53
N SER A 235 -8.93 1.22 2.83
CA SER A 235 -9.11 2.68 2.90
C SER A 235 -8.94 3.38 1.55
N ALA A 236 -8.13 2.80 0.65
CA ALA A 236 -7.90 3.37 -0.67
C ALA A 236 -8.89 2.79 -1.67
N VAL A 237 -9.62 3.65 -2.37
CA VAL A 237 -10.62 3.29 -3.39
C VAL A 237 -10.40 4.15 -4.63
N ASP A 238 -10.21 3.52 -5.79
CA ASP A 238 -10.08 4.18 -7.09
C ASP A 238 -11.06 3.58 -8.11
N LYS A 239 -11.23 4.29 -9.23
CA LYS A 239 -11.77 3.71 -10.47
C LYS A 239 -10.65 2.97 -11.21
N VAL A 240 -10.64 1.65 -11.11
CA VAL A 240 -9.61 0.78 -11.69
C VAL A 240 -10.13 0.14 -12.98
N PRO A 241 -9.36 0.15 -14.08
CA PRO A 241 -9.72 -0.58 -15.30
C PRO A 241 -9.94 -2.07 -15.03
N GLU A 242 -11.01 -2.66 -15.55
CA GLU A 242 -11.27 -4.11 -15.41
C GLU A 242 -10.36 -4.93 -16.31
N GLY A 243 -10.02 -4.40 -17.49
CA GLY A 243 -9.12 -5.05 -18.45
C GLY A 243 -7.68 -5.21 -17.97
N ASP A 244 -6.89 -5.85 -18.82
CA ASP A 244 -5.46 -6.05 -18.62
C ASP A 244 -4.67 -4.79 -18.98
N TYR A 245 -3.83 -4.32 -18.07
CA TYR A 245 -2.88 -3.23 -18.31
C TYR A 245 -1.66 -3.37 -17.41
N THR A 246 -0.56 -2.77 -17.85
CA THR A 246 0.71 -2.76 -17.14
C THR A 246 1.18 -1.34 -16.88
N LEU A 247 2.01 -1.16 -15.86
CA LEU A 247 2.71 0.08 -15.58
C LEU A 247 4.21 -0.15 -15.57
N PRO A 248 5.02 0.77 -16.11
CA PRO A 248 6.46 0.55 -16.23
C PRO A 248 7.11 0.42 -14.84
N LEU A 249 7.88 -0.65 -14.64
CA LEU A 249 8.74 -0.79 -13.45
C LEU A 249 9.92 0.17 -13.53
N GLY A 250 10.44 0.59 -12.37
CA GLY A 250 11.60 1.50 -12.29
C GLY A 250 11.30 2.95 -12.74
N LYS A 251 10.03 3.31 -12.98
CA LYS A 251 9.62 4.66 -13.33
C LYS A 251 8.84 5.29 -12.18
N ALA A 252 9.34 6.42 -11.66
CA ALA A 252 8.61 7.23 -10.69
C ALA A 252 7.50 8.04 -11.37
N ASP A 253 6.41 8.29 -10.64
CA ASP A 253 5.36 9.20 -11.07
C ASP A 253 5.57 10.59 -10.46
N ILE A 254 5.32 11.63 -11.27
CA ILE A 254 5.25 13.01 -10.78
C ILE A 254 3.81 13.27 -10.34
N LEU A 255 3.59 13.42 -9.03
CA LEU A 255 2.24 13.63 -8.46
C LEU A 255 1.79 15.09 -8.47
N ILE A 256 2.75 16.00 -8.28
CA ILE A 256 2.55 17.45 -8.28
C ILE A 256 3.75 18.03 -9.02
N GLU A 257 3.50 18.78 -10.08
CA GLU A 257 4.53 19.56 -10.75
C GLU A 257 4.93 20.76 -9.87
N GLY A 258 6.24 21.05 -9.81
CA GLY A 258 6.79 22.16 -9.06
C GLY A 258 8.04 22.73 -9.70
N ASN A 259 8.32 24.01 -9.48
CA ASN A 259 9.53 24.67 -9.98
C ASN A 259 10.74 24.41 -9.06
N MET A 260 11.90 24.18 -9.67
CA MET A 260 13.14 23.64 -9.08
C MET A 260 13.75 24.44 -7.91
N SER A 261 13.27 25.66 -7.63
CA SER A 261 13.75 26.49 -6.53
C SER A 261 13.26 26.06 -5.14
N ARG A 262 12.43 25.00 -5.03
CA ARG A 262 12.00 24.42 -3.75
C ARG A 262 12.02 22.90 -3.81
N PHE A 263 12.97 22.29 -3.08
CA PHE A 263 13.05 20.91 -2.59
C PHE A 263 12.28 19.81 -3.37
N LEU A 264 13.03 18.89 -4.00
CA LEU A 264 12.47 17.63 -4.51
C LEU A 264 12.06 16.73 -3.33
N LYS A 265 10.80 16.29 -3.34
CA LYS A 265 10.21 15.38 -2.34
C LYS A 265 9.98 14.02 -3.00
N VAL A 266 10.68 12.97 -2.54
CA VAL A 266 10.57 11.59 -3.05
C VAL A 266 10.06 10.66 -1.96
N THR A 267 9.16 9.74 -2.31
CA THR A 267 8.52 8.82 -1.38
C THR A 267 7.80 7.69 -2.14
N GLU A 268 7.44 6.64 -1.42
CA GLU A 268 6.76 5.46 -1.94
C GLU A 268 5.63 5.01 -0.99
N GLY A 269 4.81 4.06 -1.46
CA GLY A 269 3.71 3.49 -0.67
C GLY A 269 2.73 4.53 -0.14
N ASN A 270 2.27 4.35 1.10
CA ASN A 270 1.32 5.25 1.77
C ASN A 270 1.91 6.65 2.06
N MET A 271 3.23 6.78 2.20
CA MET A 271 3.91 8.06 2.46
C MET A 271 3.79 9.05 1.29
N SER A 272 3.49 8.57 0.07
CA SER A 272 3.23 9.43 -1.09
C SER A 272 2.04 10.39 -0.90
N ARG A 273 1.08 10.04 -0.06
CA ARG A 273 -0.07 10.90 0.21
C ARG A 273 0.21 11.92 1.31
N PHE A 274 1.03 11.59 2.30
CA PHE A 274 1.50 12.54 3.30
C PHE A 274 2.26 13.71 2.66
N LEU A 275 3.08 13.44 1.63
CA LEU A 275 3.77 14.51 0.90
C LEU A 275 2.82 15.37 0.05
N LYS A 276 1.71 14.80 -0.44
CA LYS A 276 0.68 15.57 -1.16
C LYS A 276 -0.02 16.56 -0.24
N GLU A 277 -0.36 16.16 0.98
CA GLU A 277 -1.01 17.02 1.98
C GLU A 277 -0.09 18.14 2.48
N THR A 278 1.20 17.85 2.67
CA THR A 278 2.20 18.80 3.21
C THR A 278 2.80 19.73 2.15
N THR A 279 2.31 19.68 0.90
CA THR A 279 2.76 20.58 -0.18
C THR A 279 1.68 21.65 -0.38
N PRO A 280 1.86 22.88 0.15
CA PRO A 280 0.81 23.89 0.09
C PRO A 280 0.55 24.35 -1.35
N CYS A 281 -0.55 23.88 -1.93
CA CYS A 281 -1.17 24.51 -3.10
C CYS A 281 -1.83 25.83 -2.68
N ARG A 282 -1.07 26.93 -2.56
CA ARG A 282 -1.53 28.33 -2.76
C ARG A 282 -0.45 29.37 -2.41
N LEU A 283 0.00 30.07 -3.46
CA LEU A 283 0.22 31.52 -3.55
C LEU A 283 0.80 32.26 -2.33
N ALA A 284 2.08 32.59 -2.40
CA ALA A 284 2.54 33.94 -2.06
C ALA A 284 3.38 34.44 -3.25
N ARG A 285 3.00 35.60 -3.79
CA ARG A 285 3.65 36.30 -4.91
C ARG A 285 5.15 36.52 -4.61
N PRO A 286 6.00 36.64 -5.65
CA PRO A 286 7.39 36.98 -5.44
C PRO A 286 7.49 38.38 -4.83
N ILE A 287 8.20 38.49 -3.72
CA ILE A 287 8.78 39.74 -3.26
C ILE A 287 10.29 39.55 -3.38
N PHE A 288 10.85 40.28 -4.35
CA PHE A 288 12.21 40.33 -4.87
C PHE A 288 12.64 39.23 -5.84
#